data_AF-A0A2K3MRB3-F1
#
_entry.id   AF-A0A2K3MRB3-F1
#
_cell.length_a   1.000
_cell.length_b   1.000
_cell.length_c   1.000
_cell.angle_alpha   90.00
_cell.angle_beta   90.00
_cell.angle_gamma   90.00
#
_symmetry.space_group_name_H-M   'P 1'
#
loop_
_entity.id
_entity.type
_entity.pdbx_description
1 polymer ?
#
loop_
_entity_poly.entity_id
_entity_poly.type
_entity_poly.pdbx_seq_one_letter_code
_entity_poly.pdbx_strand_id
1 'polypeptide(L)'
;MNCSTSAVRHLASSGVDVYTAIAGGVGALYGPLHGGANEAVLKMLSEIGSVDNIPEFIEGVKNRKRKLSGFGHRVYKNYDPRAKVLKKLTEEVFSIVGRDPLIEVAVALEKIALSDEYFIKRKLYPNVDFYSGLIYRAMGFPPEFFTILFAIPRMAGYLAHWRESLDDPDTKIMRPQQVYVGEWLRHYTPTKERTVSNTSNTDKLGQLSVSNASKRRLAGSGI
;
A
#
# COMPACT_ATOMS: atom_id res chain seq x y z
N MET A 1 4.56 -12.75 6.45
CA MET A 1 4.48 -11.51 7.24
C MET A 1 4.29 -10.30 6.34
N ASN A 2 3.22 -9.53 6.53
CA ASN A 2 3.01 -8.25 5.83
C ASN A 2 3.60 -7.07 6.64
N CYS A 3 3.68 -5.88 6.04
CA CYS A 3 4.33 -4.68 6.63
C CYS A 3 3.86 -4.38 8.06
N SER A 4 2.55 -4.26 8.26
CA SER A 4 2.01 -3.88 9.57
C SER A 4 2.16 -4.96 10.63
N THR A 5 2.08 -6.23 10.24
CA THR A 5 2.31 -7.34 11.19
C THR A 5 3.78 -7.42 11.59
N SER A 6 4.71 -7.15 10.65
CA SER A 6 6.13 -7.03 10.97
C SER A 6 6.41 -5.85 11.92
N ALA A 7 5.70 -4.73 11.77
CA ALA A 7 5.80 -3.60 12.69
C ALA A 7 5.32 -3.97 14.11
N VAL A 8 4.19 -4.67 14.23
CA VAL A 8 3.70 -5.19 15.52
C VAL A 8 4.76 -6.07 16.19
N ARG A 9 5.33 -7.03 15.46
CA ARG A 9 6.38 -7.91 16.00
C ARG A 9 7.67 -7.16 16.37
N HIS A 10 8.07 -6.18 15.57
CA HIS A 10 9.25 -5.37 15.88
C HIS A 10 9.08 -4.60 17.18
N LEU A 11 7.93 -3.96 17.37
CA LEU A 11 7.61 -3.27 18.62
C LEU A 11 7.49 -4.24 19.79
N ALA A 12 6.79 -5.37 19.61
CA ALA A 12 6.67 -6.41 20.62
C ALA A 12 8.04 -6.90 21.13
N SER A 13 9.03 -6.99 20.23
CA SER A 13 10.38 -7.46 20.58
C SER A 13 11.13 -6.57 21.58
N SER A 14 10.72 -5.31 21.78
CA SER A 14 11.27 -4.45 22.84
C SER A 14 10.50 -4.54 24.16
N GLY A 15 9.47 -5.39 24.25
CA GLY A 15 8.67 -5.59 25.47
C GLY A 15 7.63 -4.51 25.73
N VAL A 16 7.24 -3.72 24.72
CA VAL A 16 6.15 -2.73 24.87
C VAL A 16 4.80 -3.43 25.03
N ASP A 17 3.86 -2.72 25.66
CA ASP A 17 2.50 -3.21 25.87
C ASP A 17 1.75 -3.43 24.54
N VAL A 18 0.67 -4.22 24.62
CA VAL A 18 -0.14 -4.59 23.46
C VAL A 18 -0.71 -3.37 22.74
N TYR A 19 -1.16 -2.34 23.45
CA TYR A 19 -1.79 -1.18 22.84
C TYR A 19 -0.77 -0.39 22.01
N THR A 20 0.44 -0.21 22.54
CA THR A 20 1.54 0.44 21.81
C THR A 20 1.95 -0.35 20.56
N ALA A 21 2.12 -1.67 20.68
CA ALA A 21 2.49 -2.52 19.54
C ALA A 21 1.41 -2.48 18.44
N ILE A 22 0.13 -2.57 18.81
CA ILE A 22 -0.99 -2.51 17.88
C ILE A 22 -1.12 -1.13 17.25
N ALA A 23 -0.98 -0.04 18.01
CA ALA A 23 -1.00 1.32 17.48
C ALA A 23 0.06 1.53 16.39
N GLY A 24 1.29 1.03 16.60
CA GLY A 24 2.33 1.05 15.58
C GLY A 24 2.01 0.17 14.37
N GLY A 25 1.36 -0.97 14.58
CA GLY A 25 0.81 -1.81 13.51
C GLY A 25 -0.23 -1.09 12.66
N VAL A 26 -1.16 -0.36 13.28
CA VAL A 26 -2.15 0.47 12.59
C VAL A 26 -1.48 1.60 11.82
N GLY A 27 -0.48 2.27 12.42
CA GLY A 27 0.31 3.29 11.71
C GLY A 27 1.01 2.75 10.47
N ALA A 28 1.57 1.54 10.54
CA ALA A 28 2.18 0.87 9.39
C ALA A 28 1.14 0.39 8.36
N LEU A 29 -0.09 0.09 8.78
CA LEU A 29 -1.21 -0.26 7.91
C LEU A 29 -1.72 0.95 7.13
N TYR A 30 -1.82 2.12 7.76
CA TYR A 30 -2.37 3.33 7.17
C TYR A 30 -1.62 3.80 5.90
N GLY A 31 -0.33 3.44 5.77
CA GLY A 31 0.47 3.86 4.61
C GLY A 31 -0.16 3.47 3.25
N PRO A 32 -0.02 4.32 2.21
CA PRO A 32 -0.64 4.11 0.89
C PRO A 32 -0.07 2.91 0.11
N LEU A 33 1.02 2.32 0.60
CA LEU A 33 1.62 1.09 0.05
C LEU A 33 1.12 -0.17 0.78
N HIS A 34 0.17 -0.03 1.70
CA HIS A 34 -0.42 -1.13 2.45
C HIS A 34 -1.96 -0.99 2.49
N GLY A 35 -2.54 -0.48 3.58
CA GLY A 35 -3.99 -0.44 3.80
C GLY A 35 -4.77 0.57 2.96
N GLY A 36 -4.12 1.64 2.47
CA GLY A 36 -4.77 2.65 1.63
C GLY A 36 -5.01 2.23 0.17
N ALA A 37 -4.76 0.97 -0.19
CA ALA A 37 -4.92 0.48 -1.55
C ALA A 37 -6.38 0.42 -2.02
N ASN A 38 -7.32 0.17 -1.12
CA ASN A 38 -8.75 0.08 -1.40
C ASN A 38 -9.37 1.45 -1.76
N GLU A 39 -8.99 2.52 -1.06
CA GLU A 39 -9.36 3.90 -1.41
C GLU A 39 -8.78 4.28 -2.79
N ALA A 40 -7.51 3.91 -3.04
CA ALA A 40 -6.86 4.16 -4.32
C ALA A 40 -7.53 3.42 -5.50
N VAL A 41 -8.18 2.28 -5.26
CA VAL A 41 -8.99 1.60 -6.27
C VAL A 41 -10.25 2.40 -6.58
N LEU A 42 -10.98 2.89 -5.59
CA LEU A 42 -12.17 3.71 -5.85
C LEU A 42 -11.84 4.99 -6.59
N LYS A 43 -10.74 5.67 -6.20
CA LYS A 43 -10.29 6.88 -6.89
C LYS A 43 -9.97 6.57 -8.35
N MET A 44 -9.22 5.49 -8.60
CA MET A 44 -8.90 5.02 -9.95
C MET A 44 -10.17 4.72 -10.77
N LEU A 45 -11.12 3.96 -10.22
CA LEU A 45 -12.37 3.64 -10.92
C LEU A 45 -13.21 4.89 -11.21
N SER A 46 -13.24 5.84 -10.28
CA SER A 46 -13.95 7.12 -10.46
C SER A 46 -13.28 8.00 -11.52
N GLU A 47 -11.94 8.03 -11.57
CA GLU A 47 -11.17 8.73 -12.62
C GLU A 47 -11.41 8.13 -14.00
N ILE A 48 -11.57 6.80 -14.09
CA ILE A 48 -11.94 6.14 -15.35
C ILE A 48 -13.38 6.53 -15.75
N GLY A 49 -14.31 6.50 -14.80
CA GLY A 49 -15.70 6.97 -14.99
C GLY A 49 -16.59 6.02 -15.80
N SER A 50 -16.21 5.65 -17.02
CA SER A 50 -16.96 4.77 -17.91
C SER A 50 -16.10 3.69 -18.55
N VAL A 51 -16.76 2.64 -19.06
CA VAL A 51 -16.09 1.51 -19.73
C VAL A 51 -15.30 1.97 -20.96
N ASP A 52 -15.78 2.99 -21.67
CA ASP A 52 -15.16 3.53 -22.89
C ASP A 52 -13.79 4.16 -22.63
N ASN A 53 -13.51 4.60 -21.40
CA ASN A 53 -12.24 5.22 -21.01
C ASN A 53 -11.18 4.19 -20.58
N ILE A 54 -11.54 2.90 -20.42
CA ILE A 54 -10.62 1.86 -19.97
C ILE A 54 -9.42 1.66 -20.92
N PRO A 55 -9.59 1.63 -22.26
CA PRO A 55 -8.46 1.46 -23.17
C PRO A 55 -7.38 2.54 -22.99
N GLU A 56 -7.77 3.81 -22.87
CA GLU A 56 -6.84 4.92 -22.61
C GLU A 56 -6.12 4.75 -21.27
N PHE A 57 -6.88 4.40 -20.21
CA PHE A 57 -6.32 4.17 -18.89
C PHE A 57 -5.27 3.06 -18.90
N ILE A 58 -5.57 1.93 -19.55
CA ILE A 58 -4.68 0.78 -19.68
C ILE A 58 -3.39 1.16 -20.42
N GLU A 59 -3.47 1.91 -21.51
CA GLU A 59 -2.29 2.43 -22.20
C GLU A 59 -1.48 3.38 -21.31
N GLY A 60 -2.14 4.21 -20.51
CA GLY A 60 -1.51 5.03 -19.48
C GLY A 60 -0.74 4.20 -18.44
N VAL A 61 -1.29 3.06 -18.00
CA VAL A 61 -0.63 2.13 -17.08
C VAL A 61 0.60 1.48 -17.73
N LYS A 62 0.47 0.98 -18.96
CA LYS A 62 1.58 0.35 -19.70
C LYS A 62 2.76 1.32 -19.88
N ASN A 63 2.44 2.58 -20.17
CA ASN A 63 3.39 3.69 -20.32
C ASN A 63 3.86 4.30 -18.99
N ARG A 64 3.50 3.70 -17.84
CA ARG A 64 3.89 4.14 -16.48
C ARG A 64 3.44 5.56 -16.12
N LYS A 65 2.42 6.09 -16.80
CA LYS A 65 1.78 7.38 -16.49
C LYS A 65 0.71 7.23 -15.39
N ARG A 66 0.12 6.04 -15.28
CA ARG A 66 -0.89 5.67 -14.27
C ARG A 66 -0.47 4.39 -13.55
N LYS A 67 -1.11 4.11 -12.40
CA LYS A 67 -0.99 2.83 -11.70
C LYS A 67 -2.32 2.10 -11.73
N LEU A 68 -2.26 0.79 -11.94
CA LEU A 68 -3.41 -0.10 -11.78
C LEU A 68 -3.49 -0.53 -10.30
N SER A 69 -4.22 0.25 -9.49
CA SER A 69 -4.48 -0.05 -8.09
C SER A 69 -5.34 -1.31 -7.95
N GLY A 70 -5.14 -2.09 -6.87
CA GLY A 70 -5.86 -3.35 -6.65
C GLY A 70 -5.35 -4.54 -7.47
N PHE A 71 -4.23 -4.39 -8.19
CA PHE A 71 -3.62 -5.47 -8.97
C PHE A 71 -2.20 -5.81 -8.50
N GLY A 72 -1.88 -7.09 -8.59
CA GLY A 72 -0.61 -7.66 -8.18
C GLY A 72 -0.52 -7.87 -6.67
N HIS A 73 0.37 -8.77 -6.27
CA HIS A 73 0.62 -9.07 -4.87
C HIS A 73 2.07 -9.50 -4.64
N ARG A 74 2.61 -9.18 -3.47
CA ARG A 74 3.99 -9.57 -3.10
C ARG A 74 4.14 -11.09 -2.98
N VAL A 75 3.10 -11.73 -2.42
CA VAL A 75 3.00 -13.18 -2.17
C VAL A 75 2.31 -13.91 -3.34
N TYR A 76 1.04 -13.61 -3.63
CA TYR A 76 0.33 -14.26 -4.73
C TYR A 76 0.90 -13.88 -6.10
N LYS A 77 1.33 -14.91 -6.85
CA LYS A 77 1.71 -14.82 -8.27
C LYS A 77 0.63 -15.35 -9.21
N ASN A 78 -0.49 -15.76 -8.63
CA ASN A 78 -1.72 -16.17 -9.30
C ASN A 78 -2.87 -15.38 -8.64
N TYR A 79 -4.11 -15.68 -9.02
CA TYR A 79 -5.29 -15.03 -8.47
C TYR A 79 -5.33 -15.08 -6.92
N ASP A 80 -5.64 -13.96 -6.28
CA ASP A 80 -5.76 -13.88 -4.83
C ASP A 80 -7.00 -14.68 -4.37
N PRO A 81 -6.85 -15.72 -3.52
CA PRO A 81 -8.00 -16.52 -3.09
C PRO A 81 -9.05 -15.68 -2.34
N ARG A 82 -8.64 -14.58 -1.70
CA ARG A 82 -9.56 -13.66 -1.01
C ARG A 82 -10.37 -12.86 -2.01
N ALA A 83 -9.75 -12.39 -3.10
CA ALA A 83 -10.44 -11.66 -4.15
C ALA A 83 -11.55 -12.52 -4.79
N LYS A 84 -11.33 -13.84 -4.92
CA LYS A 84 -12.34 -14.78 -5.42
C LYS A 84 -13.57 -14.83 -4.52
N VAL A 85 -13.36 -14.90 -3.20
CA VAL A 85 -14.46 -14.89 -2.22
C VAL A 85 -15.17 -13.54 -2.22
N LEU A 86 -14.41 -12.44 -2.22
CA LEU A 86 -14.97 -11.09 -2.24
C LEU A 86 -15.80 -10.83 -3.48
N LYS A 87 -15.38 -11.30 -4.66
CA LYS A 87 -16.14 -11.16 -5.90
C LYS A 87 -17.53 -11.80 -5.81
N LYS A 88 -17.64 -12.97 -5.18
CA LYS A 88 -18.94 -13.60 -4.92
C LYS A 88 -19.77 -12.76 -3.94
N LEU A 89 -19.15 -12.31 -2.86
CA LEU A 89 -19.79 -11.48 -1.84
C LEU A 89 -20.28 -10.14 -2.40
N THR A 90 -19.57 -9.56 -3.38
CA THR A 90 -19.98 -8.33 -4.06
C THR A 90 -21.36 -8.45 -4.69
N GLU A 91 -21.64 -9.54 -5.42
CA GLU A 91 -22.96 -9.75 -6.02
C GLU A 91 -24.04 -9.99 -4.95
N GLU A 92 -23.72 -10.72 -3.88
CA GLU A 92 -24.64 -10.93 -2.75
C GLU A 92 -25.00 -9.59 -2.09
N VAL A 93 -24.00 -8.75 -1.78
CA VAL A 93 -24.23 -7.43 -1.18
C VAL A 93 -25.07 -6.55 -2.09
N PHE A 94 -24.75 -6.47 -3.39
CA PHE A 94 -25.49 -5.62 -4.32
C PHE A 94 -26.94 -6.04 -4.53
N SER A 95 -27.26 -7.32 -4.36
CA SER A 95 -28.65 -7.79 -4.36
C SER A 95 -29.48 -7.24 -3.19
N ILE A 96 -28.83 -6.84 -2.09
CA ILE A 96 -29.46 -6.35 -0.87
C ILE A 96 -29.50 -4.82 -0.84
N VAL A 97 -28.35 -4.17 -1.07
CA VAL A 97 -28.20 -2.71 -0.85
C VAL A 97 -28.24 -1.88 -2.14
N GLY A 98 -28.30 -2.55 -3.31
CA GLY A 98 -28.22 -1.91 -4.62
C GLY A 98 -26.80 -1.93 -5.22
N ARG A 99 -26.73 -1.70 -6.53
CA ARG A 99 -25.46 -1.75 -7.30
C ARG A 99 -24.75 -0.40 -7.27
N ASP A 100 -23.43 -0.43 -7.05
CA ASP A 100 -22.57 0.73 -7.29
C ASP A 100 -22.29 0.87 -8.80
N PRO A 101 -22.51 2.04 -9.44
CA PRO A 101 -22.26 2.23 -10.87
C PRO A 101 -20.81 1.89 -11.29
N LEU A 102 -19.84 2.04 -10.39
CA LEU A 102 -18.44 1.72 -10.67
C LEU A 102 -18.18 0.22 -10.79
N ILE A 103 -19.12 -0.67 -10.43
CA ILE A 103 -18.92 -2.11 -10.62
C ILE A 103 -18.74 -2.46 -12.09
N GLU A 104 -19.47 -1.80 -12.99
CA GLU A 104 -19.40 -2.10 -14.42
C GLU A 104 -18.01 -1.78 -14.97
N VAL A 105 -17.46 -0.63 -14.55
CA VAL A 105 -16.08 -0.23 -14.84
C VAL A 105 -15.08 -1.23 -14.24
N ALA A 106 -15.28 -1.66 -12.99
CA ALA A 106 -14.38 -2.59 -12.32
C ALA A 106 -14.35 -3.98 -12.99
N VAL A 107 -15.51 -4.53 -13.36
CA VAL A 107 -15.62 -5.82 -14.03
C VAL A 107 -15.03 -5.77 -15.44
N ALA A 108 -15.30 -4.70 -16.19
CA ALA A 108 -14.71 -4.50 -17.51
C ALA A 108 -13.18 -4.34 -17.43
N LEU A 109 -12.69 -3.55 -16.47
CA LEU A 109 -11.27 -3.34 -16.22
C LEU A 109 -10.57 -4.64 -15.84
N GLU A 110 -11.18 -5.46 -14.97
CA GLU A 110 -10.68 -6.80 -14.64
C GLU A 110 -10.55 -7.66 -15.89
N LYS A 111 -11.61 -7.76 -16.68
CA LYS A 111 -11.63 -8.60 -17.89
C LYS A 111 -10.54 -8.19 -18.89
N ILE A 112 -10.39 -6.89 -19.12
CA ILE A 112 -9.37 -6.35 -20.03
C ILE A 112 -7.97 -6.63 -19.47
N ALA A 113 -7.71 -6.32 -18.20
CA ALA A 113 -6.40 -6.55 -17.59
C ALA A 113 -6.02 -8.04 -17.58
N LEU A 114 -6.97 -8.96 -17.35
CA LEU A 114 -6.71 -10.40 -17.37
C LEU A 114 -6.50 -10.97 -18.78
N SER A 115 -6.94 -10.28 -19.82
CA SER A 115 -6.79 -10.71 -21.22
C SER A 115 -5.59 -10.06 -21.92
N ASP A 116 -5.01 -9.02 -21.32
CA ASP A 116 -3.93 -8.25 -21.91
C ASP A 116 -2.54 -8.84 -21.57
N GLU A 117 -1.74 -9.10 -22.61
CA GLU A 117 -0.45 -9.78 -22.53
C GLU A 117 0.54 -9.06 -21.59
N TYR A 118 0.46 -7.72 -21.48
CA TYR A 118 1.31 -6.94 -20.59
C TYR A 118 1.14 -7.36 -19.12
N PHE A 119 -0.10 -7.55 -18.69
CA PHE A 119 -0.46 -7.86 -17.30
C PHE A 119 -0.30 -9.35 -17.02
N ILE A 120 -0.63 -10.22 -17.99
CA ILE A 120 -0.40 -11.67 -17.90
C ILE A 120 1.10 -11.97 -17.70
N LYS A 121 1.98 -11.41 -18.54
CA LYS A 121 3.44 -11.60 -18.43
C LYS A 121 3.98 -11.14 -17.07
N ARG A 122 3.36 -10.12 -16.47
CA ARG A 122 3.74 -9.56 -15.16
C ARG A 122 3.03 -10.22 -13.98
N LYS A 123 2.12 -11.17 -14.22
CA LYS A 123 1.31 -11.84 -13.21
C LYS A 123 0.55 -10.86 -12.31
N LEU A 124 -0.01 -9.82 -12.94
CA LEU A 124 -0.81 -8.80 -12.27
C LEU A 124 -2.27 -9.26 -12.24
N TYR A 125 -2.67 -9.86 -11.13
CA TYR A 125 -4.04 -10.30 -10.87
C TYR A 125 -4.72 -9.40 -9.84
N PRO A 126 -6.06 -9.29 -9.84
CA PRO A 126 -6.80 -8.61 -8.78
C PRO A 126 -6.42 -9.17 -7.41
N ASN A 127 -6.23 -8.25 -6.45
CA ASN A 127 -6.04 -8.59 -5.04
C ASN A 127 -7.31 -8.27 -4.25
N VAL A 128 -7.30 -8.59 -2.95
CA VAL A 128 -8.44 -8.39 -2.05
C VAL A 128 -8.98 -6.95 -2.07
N ASP A 129 -8.12 -5.96 -2.29
CA ASP A 129 -8.49 -4.54 -2.21
C ASP A 129 -9.30 -4.06 -3.43
N PHE A 130 -9.24 -4.80 -4.55
CA PHE A 130 -9.91 -4.42 -5.79
C PHE A 130 -11.45 -4.39 -5.67
N TYR A 131 -12.03 -5.38 -4.99
CA TYR A 131 -13.48 -5.46 -4.78
C TYR A 131 -13.92 -4.92 -3.43
N SER A 132 -13.05 -4.88 -2.41
CA SER A 132 -13.45 -4.49 -1.06
C SER A 132 -13.99 -3.06 -0.97
N GLY A 133 -13.39 -2.12 -1.73
CA GLY A 133 -13.84 -0.72 -1.71
C GLY A 133 -15.25 -0.53 -2.26
N LEU A 134 -15.62 -1.29 -3.29
CA LEU A 134 -16.96 -1.27 -3.88
C LEU A 134 -18.01 -1.84 -2.92
N ILE A 135 -17.66 -2.91 -2.20
CA ILE A 135 -18.53 -3.48 -1.16
C ILE A 135 -18.79 -2.44 -0.06
N TYR A 136 -17.73 -1.85 0.50
CA TYR A 136 -17.87 -0.87 1.58
C TYR A 136 -18.66 0.37 1.15
N ARG A 137 -18.43 0.86 -0.07
CA ARG A 137 -19.18 1.99 -0.63
C ARG A 137 -20.67 1.68 -0.79
N ALA A 138 -21.00 0.50 -1.33
CA ALA A 138 -22.40 0.08 -1.45
C ALA A 138 -23.09 -0.11 -0.10
N MET A 139 -22.35 -0.48 0.94
CA MET A 139 -22.83 -0.50 2.33
C MET A 139 -22.98 0.90 2.96
N GLY A 140 -22.63 1.97 2.24
CA GLY A 140 -22.75 3.35 2.71
C GLY A 140 -21.57 3.89 3.52
N PHE A 141 -20.43 3.17 3.56
CA PHE A 141 -19.25 3.68 4.25
C PHE A 141 -18.51 4.73 3.41
N PRO A 142 -18.07 5.84 4.02
CA PRO A 142 -17.17 6.79 3.36
C PRO A 142 -15.81 6.15 3.05
N PRO A 143 -15.13 6.49 1.94
CA PRO A 143 -13.80 5.96 1.61
C PRO A 143 -12.76 6.11 2.73
N GLU A 144 -12.87 7.17 3.53
CA GLU A 144 -11.99 7.47 4.67
C GLU A 144 -12.05 6.37 5.75
N PHE A 145 -13.14 5.60 5.81
CA PHE A 145 -13.31 4.50 6.77
C PHE A 145 -12.75 3.16 6.27
N PHE A 146 -12.36 3.03 5.00
CA PHE A 146 -12.04 1.72 4.44
C PHE A 146 -10.82 1.06 5.08
N THR A 147 -9.79 1.86 5.36
CA THR A 147 -8.60 1.36 6.06
C THR A 147 -8.94 0.95 7.49
N ILE A 148 -9.88 1.65 8.14
CA ILE A 148 -10.36 1.31 9.49
C ILE A 148 -11.12 -0.02 9.46
N LEU A 149 -12.03 -0.20 8.50
CA LEU A 149 -12.77 -1.44 8.29
C LEU A 149 -11.87 -2.62 7.97
N PHE A 150 -10.71 -2.38 7.36
CA PHE A 150 -9.66 -3.38 7.19
C PHE A 150 -8.85 -3.64 8.48
N ALA A 151 -8.62 -2.61 9.28
CA ALA A 151 -7.86 -2.69 10.52
C ALA A 151 -8.59 -3.51 11.60
N ILE A 152 -9.91 -3.36 11.74
CA ILE A 152 -10.73 -4.05 12.75
C ILE A 152 -10.54 -5.58 12.70
N PRO A 153 -10.82 -6.29 11.59
CA PRO A 153 -10.60 -7.74 11.53
C PRO A 153 -9.11 -8.10 11.57
N ARG A 154 -8.21 -7.19 11.20
CA ARG A 154 -6.77 -7.40 11.30
C ARG A 154 -6.27 -7.45 12.74
N MET A 155 -7.00 -6.86 13.70
CA MET A 155 -6.65 -6.91 15.13
C MET A 155 -6.45 -8.35 15.63
N ALA A 156 -7.32 -9.28 15.22
CA ALA A 156 -7.19 -10.68 15.60
C ALA A 156 -5.83 -11.26 15.18
N GLY A 157 -5.38 -10.97 13.95
CA GLY A 157 -4.08 -11.41 13.45
C GLY A 157 -2.91 -10.71 14.15
N TYR A 158 -3.02 -9.42 14.46
CA TYR A 158 -1.98 -8.71 15.19
C TYR A 158 -1.84 -9.22 16.62
N LEU A 159 -2.94 -9.45 17.32
CA LEU A 159 -2.95 -9.99 18.68
C LEU A 159 -2.36 -11.41 18.72
N ALA A 160 -2.71 -12.25 17.75
CA ALA A 160 -2.12 -13.58 17.62
C ALA A 160 -0.60 -13.51 17.44
N HIS A 161 -0.09 -12.68 16.54
CA HIS A 161 1.35 -12.54 16.32
C HIS A 161 2.09 -11.84 17.46
N TRP A 162 1.45 -10.90 18.17
CA TRP A 162 2.00 -10.28 19.36
C TRP A 162 2.15 -11.31 20.48
N ARG A 163 1.10 -12.09 20.75
CA ARG A 163 1.12 -13.16 21.74
C ARG A 163 2.16 -14.23 21.38
N GLU A 164 2.20 -14.65 20.12
CA GLU A 164 3.21 -15.59 19.64
C GLU A 164 4.65 -15.07 19.87
N SER A 165 4.90 -13.77 19.72
CA SER A 165 6.20 -13.18 20.05
C SER A 165 6.53 -13.13 21.55
N LEU A 166 5.54 -13.18 22.43
CA LEU A 166 5.78 -13.27 23.87
C LEU A 166 5.99 -14.71 24.34
N ASP A 167 5.24 -15.65 23.76
CA ASP A 167 5.26 -17.06 24.13
C ASP A 167 6.46 -17.81 23.50
N ASP A 168 7.06 -17.28 22.43
CA ASP A 168 8.21 -17.87 21.74
C ASP A 168 9.51 -17.68 22.56
N PRO A 169 10.08 -18.76 23.12
CA PRO A 169 11.26 -18.70 24.00
C PRO A 169 12.53 -18.23 23.27
N ASP A 170 12.55 -18.30 21.94
CA ASP A 170 13.67 -17.86 21.11
C ASP A 170 13.57 -16.37 20.73
N THR A 171 12.47 -15.69 21.08
CA THR A 171 12.28 -14.27 20.76
C THR A 171 13.35 -13.42 21.43
N LYS A 172 14.02 -12.61 20.60
CA LYS A 172 14.99 -11.60 21.03
C LYS A 172 14.59 -10.24 20.47
N ILE A 173 15.07 -9.18 21.11
CA ILE A 173 14.90 -7.82 20.61
C ILE A 173 15.44 -7.68 19.18
N MET A 174 14.61 -7.16 18.28
CA MET A 174 14.97 -6.97 16.88
C MET A 174 15.89 -5.75 16.73
N ARG A 175 17.17 -5.98 16.39
CA ARG A 175 18.19 -4.94 16.16
C ARG A 175 18.87 -5.12 14.79
N PRO A 176 18.22 -4.72 13.68
CA PRO A 176 18.83 -4.84 12.36
C PRO A 176 20.10 -4.00 12.26
N GLN A 177 21.08 -4.47 11.50
CA GLN A 177 22.28 -3.73 11.18
C GLN A 177 22.09 -2.91 9.88
N GLN A 178 23.03 -2.00 9.62
CA GLN A 178 23.09 -1.23 8.38
C GLN A 178 24.47 -1.38 7.73
N VAL A 179 24.51 -1.32 6.39
CA VAL A 179 25.77 -1.24 5.63
C VAL A 179 26.12 0.24 5.48
N TYR A 180 27.23 0.66 6.09
CA TYR A 180 27.68 2.04 6.02
C TYR A 180 28.32 2.34 4.66
N VAL A 181 27.77 3.30 3.93
CA VAL A 181 28.27 3.79 2.63
C VAL A 181 28.47 5.31 2.61
N GLY A 182 28.56 5.91 3.79
CA GLY A 182 28.75 7.35 3.95
C GLY A 182 30.22 7.77 3.98
N GLU A 183 30.44 9.06 4.19
CA GLU A 183 31.77 9.64 4.37
C GLU A 183 32.44 9.11 5.64
N TRP A 184 33.68 8.65 5.53
CA TRP A 184 34.48 8.20 6.68
C TRP A 184 34.80 9.36 7.65
N LEU A 185 35.75 9.13 8.57
CA LEU A 185 36.13 10.12 9.58
C LEU A 185 36.32 11.51 8.98
N ARG A 186 35.51 12.47 9.45
CA ARG A 186 35.60 13.89 9.13
C ARG A 186 35.63 14.69 10.42
N HIS A 187 36.55 15.63 10.52
CA HIS A 187 36.63 16.50 11.69
C HIS A 187 35.46 17.47 11.70
N TYR A 188 34.86 17.65 12.88
CA TYR A 188 33.79 18.61 13.06
C TYR A 188 34.35 20.04 12.96
N THR A 189 33.85 20.81 12.00
CA THR A 189 34.10 22.25 11.92
C THR A 189 32.99 23.00 12.65
N PRO A 190 33.31 23.80 13.70
CA PRO A 190 32.35 24.68 14.35
C PRO A 190 31.60 25.54 13.33
N THR A 191 30.30 25.75 13.54
CA THR A 191 29.45 26.46 12.56
C THR A 191 30.01 27.83 12.13
N LYS A 192 30.68 28.55 13.05
CA LYS A 192 31.29 29.86 12.78
C LYS A 192 32.55 29.81 11.90
N GLU A 193 33.19 28.64 11.81
CA GLU A 193 34.42 28.40 11.04
C GLU A 193 34.14 27.71 9.71
N ARG A 194 32.88 27.37 9.43
CA ARG A 194 32.48 26.87 8.12
C ARG A 194 32.50 28.03 7.14
N THR A 195 33.54 28.11 6.32
CA THR A 195 33.60 29.06 5.21
C THR A 195 32.49 28.70 4.23
N VAL A 196 31.66 29.70 3.87
CA VAL A 196 30.78 29.59 2.70
C VAL A 196 31.72 29.53 1.51
N SER A 197 31.98 28.34 0.99
CA SER A 197 32.82 28.21 -0.18
C SER A 197 32.10 28.87 -1.36
N ASN A 198 32.65 29.99 -1.86
CA ASN A 198 32.23 30.65 -3.10
C ASN A 198 32.45 29.78 -4.37
N THR A 199 32.73 28.49 -4.22
CA THR A 199 32.61 27.52 -5.30
C THR A 199 31.14 27.35 -5.62
N SER A 200 30.75 27.86 -6.79
CA SER A 200 29.40 27.91 -7.38
C SER A 200 28.65 26.57 -7.53
N ASN A 201 29.08 25.50 -6.84
CA ASN A 201 28.48 24.16 -6.86
C ASN A 201 28.34 23.50 -5.47
N THR A 202 28.76 24.09 -4.35
CA THR A 202 28.72 23.43 -3.03
C THR A 202 27.37 23.54 -2.31
N ASP A 203 26.56 24.56 -2.63
CA ASP A 203 25.17 24.71 -2.18
C ASP A 203 24.14 24.18 -3.18
N LYS A 204 24.56 23.36 -4.14
CA LYS A 204 23.59 22.48 -4.78
C LYS A 204 23.25 21.44 -3.74
N LEU A 205 22.09 21.58 -3.09
CA LEU A 205 21.39 20.45 -2.45
C LEU A 205 21.64 19.26 -3.37
N GLY A 206 22.43 18.29 -2.90
CA GLY A 206 22.74 17.12 -3.69
C GLY A 206 21.42 16.64 -4.27
N GLN A 207 21.33 16.51 -5.60
CA GLN A 207 20.12 16.01 -6.23
C GLN A 207 19.96 14.57 -5.78
N LEU A 208 19.45 14.38 -4.56
CA LEU A 208 18.96 13.12 -4.07
C LEU A 208 17.83 12.82 -5.01
N SER A 209 18.10 11.90 -5.94
CA SER A 209 17.09 11.43 -6.88
C SER A 209 15.84 11.13 -6.06
N VAL A 210 14.72 11.76 -6.43
CA VAL A 210 13.47 11.61 -5.69
C VAL A 210 13.23 10.12 -5.53
N SER A 211 13.25 9.64 -4.29
CA SER A 211 13.19 8.20 -4.04
C SER A 211 11.95 7.61 -4.71
N ASN A 212 12.00 6.34 -5.10
CA ASN A 212 10.81 5.68 -5.64
C ASN A 212 9.63 5.72 -4.64
N ALA A 213 9.87 5.86 -3.34
CA ALA A 213 8.83 6.08 -2.34
C ALA A 213 8.24 7.51 -2.43
N SER A 214 9.09 8.52 -2.59
CA SER A 214 8.67 9.92 -2.74
C SER A 214 7.92 10.17 -4.05
N LYS A 215 8.41 9.66 -5.20
CA LYS A 215 7.68 9.72 -6.48
C LYS A 215 6.31 9.04 -6.39
N ARG A 216 6.23 7.92 -5.67
CA ARG A 216 4.97 7.16 -5.50
C ARG A 216 3.97 7.85 -4.58
N ARG A 217 4.42 8.59 -3.57
CA ARG A 217 3.55 9.44 -2.72
C ARG A 217 2.97 10.60 -3.53
N LEU A 218 3.82 11.28 -4.30
CA LEU A 218 3.41 12.44 -5.11
C LEU A 218 2.53 12.08 -6.30
N ALA A 219 2.65 10.87 -6.86
CA ALA A 219 1.82 10.41 -7.98
C ALA A 219 0.33 10.24 -7.64
N GLY A 220 -0.05 10.19 -6.34
CA GLY A 220 -1.46 10.11 -5.91
C GLY A 220 -2.08 11.46 -5.54
N SER A 221 -1.26 12.50 -5.39
CA SER A 221 -1.63 13.83 -4.90
C SER A 221 -1.72 14.87 -6.01
N GLY A 222 -1.95 14.46 -7.26
CA GLY A 222 -2.27 15.39 -8.34
C GLY A 222 -3.63 16.07 -8.06
N ILE A 223 -3.56 17.31 -7.60
CA ILE A 223 -4.44 18.40 -8.07
C ILE A 223 -3.85 18.86 -9.41
#